data_AF-A0A0L6VHS7-F1
#
_entry.id   AF-A0A0L6VHS7-F1
#
_cell.length_a   1.000
_cell.length_b   1.000
_cell.length_c   1.000
_cell.angle_alpha   90.00
_cell.angle_beta   90.00
_cell.angle_gamma   90.00
#
_symmetry.space_group_name_H-M   'P 1'
#
loop_
_entity.id
_entity.type
_entity.pdbx_description
1 polymer ?
#
loop_
_entity_poly.entity_id
_entity_poly.type
_entity_poly.pdbx_seq_one_letter_code
_entity_poly.pdbx_strand_id
1 'polypeptide(L)' 'MECLSLARTKHFRVHLHWVREKVNSQEISTQYVSTHSNLADFLTKSLCKQKHNACVGGVNLTG' A
#
# COMPACT_ATOMS: atom_id res chain seq x y z
N MET A 1 33.09 -1.13 0.94
CA MET A 1 31.66 -1.24 0.59
C MET A 1 30.88 -1.37 1.87
N GLU A 2 30.45 -0.25 2.48
CA GLU A 2 29.45 -0.21 3.56
C GLU A 2 29.18 1.28 3.84
N CYS A 3 28.13 1.86 3.27
CA CYS A 3 27.62 3.16 3.74
C CYS A 3 26.20 3.51 3.25
N LEU A 4 25.72 2.91 2.15
CA LEU A 4 24.43 3.31 1.55
C LEU A 4 23.18 2.63 2.15
N SER A 5 23.32 1.60 3.00
CA SER A 5 22.17 0.89 3.58
C SER A 5 21.64 1.54 4.88
N LEU A 6 22.51 2.10 5.71
CA LEU A 6 22.13 2.63 7.03
C LEU A 6 21.30 3.92 6.94
N ALA A 7 21.66 4.83 6.04
CA ALA A 7 20.93 6.09 5.85
C ALA A 7 19.51 5.86 5.32
N ARG A 8 19.34 4.99 4.31
CA ARG A 8 18.03 4.60 3.76
C ARG A 8 17.17 3.92 4.82
N THR A 9 17.76 3.06 5.63
CA THR A 9 17.06 2.37 6.73
C THR A 9 16.67 3.34 7.84
N LYS A 10 17.53 4.30 8.21
CA LYS A 10 17.19 5.35 9.18
C LYS A 10 16.03 6.22 8.70
N HIS A 11 16.05 6.67 7.44
CA HIS A 11 14.98 7.48 6.87
C HIS A 11 13.66 6.71 6.81
N PHE A 12 13.70 5.43 6.37
CA PHE A 12 12.53 4.56 6.37
C PHE A 12 11.96 4.34 7.78
N ARG A 13 12.82 4.20 8.80
CA ARG A 13 12.40 4.06 10.20
C ARG A 13 11.59 5.25 10.71
N VAL A 14 11.89 6.48 10.27
CA VAL A 14 11.13 7.67 10.65
C VAL A 14 9.70 7.59 10.14
N HIS A 15 9.50 7.26 8.86
CA HIS A 15 8.16 7.07 8.29
C HIS A 15 7.40 5.94 8.99
N LEU A 16 8.07 4.82 9.23
CA LEU A 16 7.46 3.68 9.92
C LEU A 16 7.04 4.02 11.35
N HIS A 17 7.86 4.79 12.07
CA HIS A 17 7.54 5.25 13.42
C HIS A 17 6.29 6.12 13.42
N TRP A 18 6.22 7.11 12.52
CA TRP A 18 5.04 7.97 12.38
C TRP A 18 3.77 7.17 12.06
N VAL A 19 3.82 6.22 11.11
CA VAL A 19 2.65 5.37 10.80
C VAL A 19 2.22 4.57 12.04
N ARG A 20 3.18 4.00 12.78
CA ARG A 20 2.87 3.24 14.01
C ARG A 20 2.26 4.11 15.09
N GLU A 21 2.75 5.32 15.28
CA GLU A 21 2.17 6.29 16.22
C GLU A 21 0.72 6.58 15.85
N LYS A 22 0.43 6.84 14.56
CA LYS A 22 -0.94 7.10 14.09
C LYS A 22 -1.88 5.92 14.23
N VAL A 23 -1.38 4.70 14.03
CA VAL A 23 -2.15 3.47 14.30
C VAL A 23 -2.41 3.31 15.80
N ASN A 24 -1.41 3.56 16.65
CA ASN A 24 -1.54 3.44 18.11
C ASN A 24 -2.47 4.50 18.72
N SER A 25 -2.45 5.72 18.16
CA SER A 25 -3.39 6.79 18.49
C SER A 25 -4.80 6.56 17.94
N GLN A 26 -5.05 5.41 17.27
CA GLN A 26 -6.33 5.04 16.65
C GLN A 26 -6.82 6.02 15.57
N GLU A 27 -5.95 6.92 15.09
CA GLU A 27 -6.25 7.82 13.97
C GLU A 27 -6.32 7.03 12.65
N ILE A 28 -5.59 5.91 12.55
CA ILE A 28 -5.56 5.03 11.39
C ILE A 28 -5.85 3.59 11.83
N SER A 29 -6.88 2.96 11.25
CA SER A 29 -7.16 1.54 11.42
C SER A 29 -6.76 0.76 10.18
N THR A 30 -5.89 -0.24 10.34
CA THR A 30 -5.45 -1.10 9.23
C THR A 30 -6.18 -2.43 9.26
N GLN A 31 -6.78 -2.82 8.14
CA GLN A 31 -7.39 -4.15 7.98
C GLN A 31 -6.66 -4.91 6.88
N TYR A 32 -6.52 -6.22 7.06
CA TYR A 32 -5.96 -7.07 6.02
C TYR A 32 -6.96 -7.23 4.88
N VAL A 33 -6.52 -6.95 3.65
CA VAL A 33 -7.27 -7.19 2.42
C VAL A 33 -6.49 -8.19 1.59
N SER A 34 -7.15 -9.26 1.16
CA SER A 34 -6.51 -10.27 0.30
C SER A 34 -6.07 -9.65 -1.02
N THR A 35 -4.97 -10.11 -1.61
CA THR A 35 -4.48 -9.63 -2.91
C THR A 35 -5.53 -9.75 -4.02
N HIS A 36 -6.41 -10.74 -3.95
CA HIS A 36 -7.48 -10.92 -4.94
C HIS A 36 -8.64 -9.94 -4.77
N SER A 37 -8.76 -9.34 -3.58
CA SER A 37 -9.81 -8.38 -3.21
C SER A 37 -9.30 -6.95 -3.12
N ASN A 38 -7.99 -6.73 -3.29
CA ASN A 38 -7.40 -5.39 -3.20
C ASN A 38 -7.58 -4.63 -4.52
N LEU A 39 -8.68 -3.90 -4.61
CA LEU A 39 -8.99 -3.10 -5.79
C LEU A 39 -7.93 -2.03 -6.07
N ALA A 40 -7.21 -1.52 -5.07
CA ALA A 40 -6.18 -0.49 -5.26
C ALA A 40 -4.94 -1.00 -6.03
N ASP A 41 -4.83 -2.30 -6.28
CA ASP A 41 -3.74 -2.86 -7.07
C ASP A 41 -3.70 -2.28 -8.50
N PHE A 42 -4.84 -1.89 -9.09
CA PHE A 42 -4.83 -1.30 -10.44
C PHE A 42 -4.13 0.05 -10.50
N LEU A 43 -4.05 0.78 -9.39
CA LEU A 43 -3.40 2.09 -9.29
C LEU A 43 -1.89 2.00 -9.03
N THR A 44 -1.45 0.91 -8.42
CA THR A 44 -0.07 0.76 -7.91
C THR A 44 0.76 -0.25 -8.69
N LYS A 45 0.11 -1.11 -9.49
CA LYS A 45 0.75 -2.20 -10.23
C LYS A 45 0.26 -2.22 -11.68
N SER A 46 1.15 -2.67 -12.56
CA SER A 46 0.78 -3.07 -13.93
C SER A 46 0.07 -4.42 -13.90
N LEU A 47 -1.27 -4.41 -13.90
CA LEU A 47 -2.09 -5.62 -13.87
C LEU A 47 -2.41 -6.15 -15.27
N CYS A 48 -2.62 -7.46 -15.39
CA CYS A 48 -3.19 -8.05 -16.60
C CYS A 48 -4.65 -7.59 -16.78
N LYS A 49 -5.13 -7.52 -18.04
CA LYS A 49 -6.47 -7.02 -18.38
C LYS A 49 -7.59 -7.60 -17.51
N GLN A 50 -7.51 -8.91 -17.23
CA GLN A 50 -8.53 -9.60 -16.44
C GLN A 50 -8.60 -9.07 -14.99
N LYS A 51 -7.46 -8.90 -14.32
CA LYS A 51 -7.41 -8.32 -12.96
C LYS A 51 -7.71 -6.83 -12.95
N HIS A 52 -7.25 -6.11 -13.97
CA HIS A 52 -7.54 -4.68 -14.12
C HIS A 52 -9.05 -4.44 -14.21
N ASN A 53 -9.75 -5.17 -15.09
CA ASN A 53 -11.20 -5.06 -15.26
C ASN A 53 -11.96 -5.42 -13.97
N ALA A 54 -11.52 -6.47 -13.26
CA ALA A 54 -12.11 -6.83 -11.98
C ALA A 54 -11.95 -5.72 -10.92
N CYS A 55 -10.78 -5.08 -10.87
CA CYS A 55 -10.53 -3.98 -9.96
C CYS A 55 -11.37 -2.74 -10.31
N VAL A 56 -11.38 -2.34 -11.59
CA VAL A 56 -12.14 -1.18 -12.10
C VAL A 56 -13.65 -1.36 -11.92
N GLY A 57 -14.17 -2.57 -12.17
CA GLY A 57 -15.58 -2.90 -11.91
C GLY A 57 -15.93 -2.83 -10.42
N GLY A 58 -15.01 -3.24 -9.54
CA GLY A 58 -15.21 -3.15 -8.08
C GLY A 58 -15.23 -1.72 -7.53
N VAL A 59 -14.63 -0.75 -8.23
CA VAL A 59 -14.65 0.67 -7.83
C VAL A 59 -15.71 1.50 -8.56
N ASN A 60 -16.65 0.86 -9.27
CA ASN A 60 -17.73 1.51 -10.03
C ASN A 60 -17.24 2.54 -11.06
N LEU A 61 -16.04 2.33 -11.64
CA LEU A 61 -15.46 3.24 -12.62
C LEU A 61 -15.87 2.93 -14.07
N THR A 62 -16.63 1.86 -14.31
CA THR A 62 -17.21 1.52 -15.62
C THR A 62 -18.57 2.20 -15.78
N GLY A 63 -18.61 3.26 -16.59
CA GLY A 63 -19.81 3.90 -17.14
C GLY A 63 -19.92 3.64 -18.64
#